data_AF-A0A133YPT7-F1
#
_entry.id   AF-A0A133YPT7-F1
#
_cell.length_a   1.000
_cell.length_b   1.000
_cell.length_c   1.000
_cell.angle_alpha   90.00
_cell.angle_beta   90.00
_cell.angle_gamma   90.00
#
_symmetry.space_group_name_H-M   'P 1'
#
loop_
_entity.id
_entity.type
_entity.pdbx_description
1 polymer ?
#
loop_
_entity_poly.entity_id
_entity_poly.type
_entity_poly.pdbx_seq_one_letter_code
_entity_poly.pdbx_strand_id
1 'polypeptide(L)'
;MNDDLSAEKENEKDRKKTTLQTNDLDKISKKAKKENKEVTKLKENIDKKVKFKSFLTKIFKNKLVISLIILIIILLLTIMFENNKYKKLITEYDTNISNLKREKENLERQKSAVKDNFSAYQAKMKPYEELQEKEAKEKLEKIKQEEEKKKQEEKEKKEAEEKAKEEEKKKGYDTGITFENLARNPKDYMYKKVKFKAKVIQVIRGQVEQYRVAIDNDYKKVILVEYINKTGSNILENDKILLMGVSDGEITYESTLHAKITIPKVLADSIEVIN
;
A
#
# COMPACT_ATOMS: atom_id res chain seq x y z
N MET A 1 14.63 116.11 -72.47
CA MET A 1 13.71 115.46 -71.51
C MET A 1 12.78 114.61 -72.35
N ASN A 2 12.84 113.28 -72.16
CA ASN A 2 11.81 112.29 -72.53
C ASN A 2 11.73 111.75 -73.97
N ASP A 3 12.80 111.14 -74.50
CA ASP A 3 12.71 110.23 -75.66
C ASP A 3 13.28 108.82 -75.38
N ASP A 4 13.41 108.43 -74.11
CA ASP A 4 14.02 107.15 -73.69
C ASP A 4 13.02 106.17 -73.02
N LEU A 5 11.69 106.35 -73.21
CA LEU A 5 10.67 105.52 -72.52
C LEU A 5 9.60 104.88 -73.43
N SER A 6 9.59 105.17 -74.74
CA SER A 6 8.64 104.59 -75.71
C SER A 6 9.19 103.34 -76.40
N ALA A 7 10.50 103.25 -76.64
CA ALA A 7 11.11 102.11 -77.34
C ALA A 7 11.21 100.83 -76.49
N GLU A 8 11.20 100.93 -75.16
CA GLU A 8 11.38 99.77 -74.27
C GLU A 8 10.06 99.05 -73.96
N LYS A 9 8.92 99.76 -73.96
CA LYS A 9 7.58 99.18 -73.70
C LYS A 9 6.98 98.46 -74.91
N GLU A 10 7.28 98.88 -76.14
CA GLU A 10 6.89 98.13 -77.35
C GLU A 10 7.70 96.82 -77.48
N ASN A 11 9.00 96.87 -77.17
CA ASN A 11 9.87 95.70 -77.22
C ASN A 11 9.48 94.59 -76.22
N GLU A 12 8.95 94.94 -75.04
CA GLU A 12 8.54 93.95 -74.03
C GLU A 12 7.18 93.28 -74.35
N LYS A 13 6.26 94.02 -74.98
CA LYS A 13 4.93 93.51 -75.38
C LYS A 13 5.04 92.53 -76.55
N ASP A 14 5.89 92.84 -77.52
CA ASP A 14 6.16 91.94 -78.64
C ASP A 14 6.92 90.69 -78.17
N ARG A 15 7.93 90.83 -77.30
CA ARG A 15 8.61 89.66 -76.71
C ARG A 15 7.65 88.75 -75.95
N LYS A 16 6.73 89.29 -75.14
CA LYS A 16 5.73 88.49 -74.41
C LYS A 16 4.74 87.79 -75.35
N LYS A 17 4.29 88.44 -76.43
CA LYS A 17 3.38 87.85 -77.43
C LYS A 17 4.06 86.75 -78.26
N THR A 18 5.31 86.96 -78.66
CA THR A 18 6.13 85.94 -79.32
C THR A 18 6.41 84.76 -78.39
N THR A 19 6.73 85.01 -77.11
CA THR A 19 6.96 83.95 -76.11
C THR A 19 5.70 83.14 -75.80
N LEU A 20 4.51 83.78 -75.81
CA LEU A 20 3.22 83.08 -75.64
C LEU A 20 2.89 82.20 -76.86
N GLN A 21 3.10 82.71 -78.08
CA GLN A 21 2.90 81.94 -79.32
C GLN A 21 3.88 80.75 -79.46
N THR A 22 5.14 80.90 -79.05
CA THR A 22 6.12 79.81 -79.10
C THR A 22 5.79 78.68 -78.13
N ASN A 23 5.24 79.00 -76.95
CA ASN A 23 4.88 78.00 -75.95
C ASN A 23 3.67 77.13 -76.37
N ASP A 24 2.71 77.71 -77.09
CA ASP A 24 1.54 76.96 -77.59
C ASP A 24 1.91 76.09 -78.81
N LEU A 25 2.79 76.59 -79.70
CA LEU A 25 3.36 75.79 -80.79
C LEU A 25 4.18 74.59 -80.27
N ASP A 26 4.95 74.78 -79.20
CA ASP A 26 5.71 73.69 -78.56
C ASP A 26 4.82 72.64 -77.91
N LYS A 27 3.70 73.04 -77.28
CA LYS A 27 2.71 72.10 -76.74
C LYS A 27 2.03 71.31 -77.85
N ILE A 28 1.64 71.95 -78.94
CA ILE A 28 1.05 71.30 -80.12
C ILE A 28 2.04 70.31 -80.75
N SER A 29 3.30 70.71 -80.91
CA SER A 29 4.37 69.85 -81.43
C SER A 29 4.65 68.64 -80.54
N LYS A 30 4.69 68.82 -79.21
CA LYS A 30 4.83 67.71 -78.24
C LYS A 30 3.63 66.76 -78.27
N LYS A 31 2.41 67.28 -78.38
CA LYS A 31 1.19 66.49 -78.51
C LYS A 31 1.18 65.68 -79.82
N ALA A 32 1.50 66.31 -80.95
CA ALA A 32 1.61 65.65 -82.25
C ALA A 32 2.72 64.57 -82.28
N LYS A 33 3.86 64.81 -81.63
CA LYS A 33 4.93 63.80 -81.46
C LYS A 33 4.46 62.61 -80.61
N LYS A 34 3.69 62.86 -79.56
CA LYS A 34 3.12 61.80 -78.72
C LYS A 34 2.08 60.98 -79.49
N GLU A 35 1.18 61.63 -80.21
CA GLU A 35 0.17 60.98 -81.06
C GLU A 35 0.83 60.15 -82.18
N ASN A 36 1.86 60.66 -82.85
CA ASN A 36 2.62 59.90 -83.84
C ASN A 36 3.35 58.68 -83.25
N LYS A 37 3.86 58.79 -82.02
CA LYS A 37 4.46 57.66 -81.29
C LYS A 37 3.43 56.60 -80.91
N GLU A 38 2.20 57.01 -80.61
CA GLU A 38 1.09 56.08 -80.36
C GLU A 38 0.62 55.41 -81.66
N VAL A 39 0.48 56.16 -82.75
CA VAL A 39 0.10 55.63 -84.08
C VAL A 39 1.14 54.64 -84.60
N THR A 40 2.43 54.90 -84.42
CA THR A 40 3.51 53.96 -84.82
C THR A 40 3.48 52.66 -84.02
N LYS A 41 3.29 52.74 -82.69
CA LYS A 41 3.08 51.54 -81.86
C LYS A 41 1.83 50.75 -82.26
N LEU A 42 0.75 51.45 -82.58
CA LEU A 42 -0.48 50.84 -83.09
C LEU A 42 -0.23 50.11 -84.41
N LYS A 43 0.49 50.72 -85.35
CA LYS A 43 0.88 50.09 -86.63
C LYS A 43 1.74 48.86 -86.42
N GLU A 44 2.76 48.91 -85.56
CA GLU A 44 3.59 47.73 -85.25
C GLU A 44 2.77 46.58 -84.65
N ASN A 45 1.83 46.89 -83.75
CA ASN A 45 0.95 45.89 -83.17
C ASN A 45 -0.01 45.28 -84.21
N ILE A 46 -0.52 46.10 -85.13
CA ILE A 46 -1.35 45.64 -86.26
C ILE A 46 -0.51 44.75 -87.17
N ASP A 47 0.71 45.15 -87.54
CA ASP A 47 1.60 44.37 -88.39
C ASP A 47 1.98 43.03 -87.76
N LYS A 48 2.26 43.02 -86.46
CA LYS A 48 2.49 41.78 -85.70
C LYS A 48 1.27 40.86 -85.78
N LYS A 49 0.06 41.40 -85.56
CA LYS A 49 -1.19 40.63 -85.68
C LYS A 49 -1.44 40.12 -87.10
N VAL A 50 -1.17 40.93 -88.13
CA VAL A 50 -1.34 40.55 -89.55
C VAL A 50 -0.35 39.47 -89.94
N LYS A 51 0.94 39.63 -89.61
CA LYS A 51 1.98 38.62 -89.84
C LYS A 51 1.64 37.31 -89.14
N PHE A 52 1.16 37.39 -87.90
CA PHE A 52 0.70 36.24 -87.14
C PHE A 52 -0.51 35.56 -87.80
N LYS A 53 -1.52 36.33 -88.23
CA LYS A 53 -2.69 35.79 -88.93
C LYS A 53 -2.30 35.10 -90.25
N SER A 54 -1.37 35.68 -91.00
CA SER A 54 -0.82 35.06 -92.22
C SER A 54 -0.11 33.74 -91.91
N PHE A 55 0.74 33.72 -90.87
CA PHE A 55 1.42 32.51 -90.42
C PHE A 55 0.44 31.42 -89.99
N LEU A 56 -0.58 31.77 -89.21
CA LEU A 56 -1.65 30.85 -88.82
C LEU A 56 -2.37 30.28 -90.04
N THR A 57 -2.76 31.11 -91.01
CA THR A 57 -3.45 30.61 -92.21
C THR A 57 -2.59 29.67 -93.04
N LYS A 58 -1.25 29.72 -92.96
CA LYS A 58 -0.37 28.73 -93.60
C LYS A 58 -0.35 27.42 -92.84
N ILE A 59 -0.30 27.46 -91.51
CA ILE A 59 -0.36 26.27 -90.63
C ILE A 59 -1.69 25.54 -90.79
N PHE A 60 -2.80 26.28 -90.77
CA PHE A 60 -4.15 25.73 -90.85
C PHE A 60 -4.54 25.21 -92.25
N LYS A 61 -3.70 25.40 -93.27
CA LYS A 61 -3.89 24.78 -94.59
C LYS A 61 -3.36 23.36 -94.66
N ASN A 62 -2.43 22.98 -93.77
CA ASN A 62 -1.85 21.64 -93.76
C ASN A 62 -2.54 20.74 -92.73
N LYS A 63 -3.35 19.79 -93.21
CA LYS A 63 -4.11 18.85 -92.37
C LYS A 63 -3.22 18.03 -91.42
N LEU A 64 -2.00 17.66 -91.85
CA LEU A 64 -1.07 16.89 -91.02
C LEU A 64 -0.54 17.70 -89.83
N VAL A 65 -0.24 18.99 -90.04
CA VAL A 65 0.26 19.86 -88.97
C VAL A 65 -0.84 20.16 -87.94
N ILE A 66 -2.09 20.36 -88.39
CA ILE A 66 -3.24 20.52 -87.49
C ILE A 66 -3.44 19.26 -86.63
N SER A 67 -3.39 18.08 -87.25
CA SER A 67 -3.53 16.80 -86.54
C SER A 67 -2.46 16.62 -85.46
N LEU A 68 -1.21 16.96 -85.77
CA LEU A 68 -0.10 16.91 -84.81
C LEU A 68 -0.30 17.90 -83.64
N ILE A 69 -0.74 19.13 -83.92
CA ILE A 69 -1.01 20.13 -82.87
C ILE A 69 -2.13 19.66 -81.94
N ILE A 70 -3.19 19.07 -82.48
CA ILE A 70 -4.29 18.51 -81.67
C ILE A 70 -3.78 17.38 -80.78
N LEU A 71 -2.94 16.48 -81.31
CA LEU A 71 -2.35 15.38 -80.53
C LEU A 71 -1.47 15.90 -79.38
N ILE A 72 -0.67 16.95 -79.62
CA ILE A 72 0.15 17.61 -78.59
C ILE A 72 -0.75 18.28 -77.53
N ILE A 73 -1.83 18.94 -77.93
CA ILE A 73 -2.76 19.57 -76.98
C ILE A 73 -3.45 18.49 -76.12
N ILE A 74 -3.88 17.37 -76.71
CA ILE A 74 -4.46 16.25 -75.96
C ILE A 74 -3.44 15.69 -74.96
N LEU A 75 -2.20 15.49 -75.39
CA LEU A 75 -1.12 15.02 -74.51
C LEU A 75 -0.84 15.99 -73.36
N LEU A 76 -0.84 17.30 -73.64
CA LEU A 76 -0.67 18.33 -72.59
C LEU A 76 -1.87 18.34 -71.64
N LEU A 77 -3.09 18.19 -72.14
CA LEU A 77 -4.31 18.13 -71.33
C LEU A 77 -4.32 16.90 -70.42
N THR A 78 -3.88 15.73 -70.90
CA THR A 78 -3.76 14.53 -70.06
C THR A 78 -2.75 14.73 -68.94
N ILE A 79 -1.59 15.31 -69.23
CA ILE A 79 -0.57 15.64 -68.22
C ILE A 79 -1.11 16.65 -67.20
N MET A 80 -1.83 17.68 -67.64
CA MET A 80 -2.43 18.67 -66.72
C MET A 80 -3.49 18.05 -65.80
N PHE A 81 -4.33 17.15 -66.32
CA PHE A 81 -5.36 16.47 -65.54
C PHE A 81 -4.74 15.56 -64.45
N GLU A 82 -3.72 14.78 -64.82
CA GLU A 82 -2.98 13.94 -63.88
C GLU A 82 -2.30 14.75 -62.77
N ASN A 83 -1.61 15.84 -63.13
CA ASN A 83 -0.95 16.73 -62.16
C ASN A 83 -1.94 17.31 -61.14
N ASN A 84 -3.16 17.66 -61.55
CA ASN A 84 -4.17 18.19 -60.63
C ASN A 84 -4.69 17.11 -59.67
N LYS A 85 -4.84 15.87 -60.14
CA LYS A 85 -5.19 14.72 -59.29
C LYS A 85 -4.10 14.45 -58.24
N TYR A 86 -2.82 14.42 -58.65
CA TYR A 86 -1.70 14.23 -57.73
C TYR A 86 -1.60 15.36 -56.70
N LYS A 87 -1.81 16.62 -57.12
CA LYS A 87 -1.82 17.76 -56.21
C LYS A 87 -2.89 17.63 -55.12
N LYS A 88 -4.11 17.23 -55.48
CA LYS A 88 -5.21 17.00 -54.52
C LYS A 88 -4.86 15.87 -53.53
N LEU A 89 -4.29 14.79 -54.03
CA LEU A 89 -3.88 13.65 -53.21
C LEU A 89 -2.79 14.05 -52.20
N ILE A 90 -1.79 14.82 -52.63
CA ILE A 90 -0.73 15.34 -51.74
C ILE A 90 -1.32 16.21 -50.62
N THR A 91 -2.22 17.14 -50.97
CA THR A 91 -2.86 18.01 -49.96
C THR A 91 -3.69 17.24 -48.93
N GLU A 92 -4.31 16.13 -49.35
CA GLU A 92 -5.06 15.26 -48.45
C GLU A 92 -4.13 14.51 -47.49
N TYR A 93 -3.03 13.94 -48.00
CA TYR A 93 -2.00 13.31 -47.15
C TYR A 93 -1.39 14.29 -46.15
N ASP A 94 -1.04 15.51 -46.57
CA ASP A 94 -0.50 16.53 -45.68
C ASP A 94 -1.48 16.92 -44.57
N THR A 95 -2.77 17.03 -44.91
CA THR A 95 -3.84 17.31 -43.95
C THR A 95 -3.97 16.18 -42.93
N ASN A 96 -3.95 14.93 -43.40
CA ASN A 96 -4.03 13.75 -42.53
C ASN A 96 -2.81 13.64 -41.60
N ILE A 97 -1.60 13.88 -42.11
CA ILE A 97 -0.37 13.88 -41.30
C ILE A 97 -0.44 14.98 -40.23
N SER A 98 -0.90 16.18 -40.58
CA SER A 98 -1.10 17.27 -39.62
C SER A 98 -2.11 16.89 -38.54
N ASN A 99 -3.23 16.29 -38.91
CA ASN A 99 -4.25 15.86 -37.96
C ASN A 99 -3.74 14.76 -37.02
N LEU A 100 -3.08 13.74 -37.55
CA LEU A 100 -2.46 12.67 -36.76
C LEU A 100 -1.42 13.22 -35.79
N LYS A 101 -0.64 14.23 -36.21
CA LYS A 101 0.34 14.89 -35.33
C LYS A 101 -0.35 15.61 -34.16
N ARG A 102 -1.42 16.36 -34.43
CA ARG A 102 -2.22 17.02 -33.38
C ARG A 102 -2.86 16.03 -32.43
N GLU A 103 -3.40 14.93 -32.95
CA GLU A 103 -3.99 13.87 -32.15
C GLU A 103 -2.96 13.21 -31.23
N LYS A 104 -1.76 12.91 -31.76
CA LYS A 104 -0.65 12.39 -30.95
C LYS A 104 -0.24 13.35 -29.83
N GLU A 105 -0.09 14.64 -30.14
CA GLU A 105 0.24 15.67 -29.14
C GLU A 105 -0.85 15.78 -28.06
N ASN A 106 -2.13 15.69 -28.43
CA ASN A 106 -3.24 15.67 -27.48
C ASN A 106 -3.20 14.42 -26.60
N LEU A 107 -2.97 13.25 -27.18
CA LEU A 107 -2.89 11.99 -26.45
C LEU A 107 -1.71 11.98 -25.45
N GLU A 108 -0.56 12.53 -25.85
CA GLU A 108 0.59 12.70 -24.94
C GLU A 108 0.27 13.63 -23.77
N ARG A 109 -0.45 14.74 -24.02
CA ARG A 109 -0.92 15.64 -22.95
C ARG A 109 -1.89 14.94 -22.00
N GLN A 110 -2.86 14.19 -22.53
CA GLN A 110 -3.81 13.44 -21.72
C GLN A 110 -3.09 12.38 -20.86
N LYS A 111 -2.14 11.64 -21.45
CA LYS A 111 -1.32 10.67 -20.72
C LYS A 111 -0.52 11.33 -19.59
N SER A 112 0.07 12.51 -19.83
CA SER A 112 0.76 13.27 -18.79
C SER A 112 -0.20 13.68 -17.68
N ALA A 113 -1.35 14.26 -18.02
CA ALA A 113 -2.35 14.69 -17.03
C ALA A 113 -2.86 13.52 -16.17
N VAL A 114 -3.11 12.36 -16.78
CA VAL A 114 -3.50 11.14 -16.06
C VAL A 114 -2.39 10.68 -15.11
N LYS A 115 -1.12 10.71 -15.57
CA LYS A 115 0.03 10.35 -14.74
C LYS A 115 0.18 11.28 -13.54
N ASP A 116 0.02 12.58 -13.75
CA ASP A 116 0.12 13.60 -12.69
C ASP A 116 -1.02 13.42 -11.69
N ASN A 117 -2.25 13.24 -12.15
CA ASN A 117 -3.42 12.97 -11.30
C ASN A 117 -3.24 11.69 -10.47
N PHE A 118 -2.72 10.62 -11.07
CA PHE A 118 -2.44 9.37 -10.37
C PHE A 118 -1.38 9.56 -9.28
N SER A 119 -0.31 10.30 -9.57
CA SER A 119 0.74 10.60 -8.58
C SER A 119 0.19 11.45 -7.41
N ALA A 120 -0.65 12.44 -7.70
CA ALA A 120 -1.30 13.26 -6.67
C ALA A 120 -2.27 12.45 -5.82
N TYR A 121 -3.02 11.53 -6.43
CA TYR A 121 -3.89 10.60 -5.72
C TYR A 121 -3.09 9.68 -4.79
N GLN A 122 -1.99 9.07 -5.26
CA GLN A 122 -1.12 8.27 -4.40
C GLN A 122 -0.59 9.06 -3.21
N ALA A 123 -0.12 10.30 -3.43
CA ALA A 123 0.38 11.16 -2.37
C ALA A 123 -0.70 11.46 -1.31
N LYS A 124 -1.96 11.63 -1.74
CA LYS A 124 -3.11 11.79 -0.83
C LYS A 124 -3.44 10.51 -0.06
N MET A 125 -3.19 9.34 -0.63
CA MET A 125 -3.49 8.06 0.01
C MET A 125 -2.44 7.59 1.01
N LYS A 126 -1.16 7.95 0.82
CA LYS A 126 -0.07 7.63 1.77
C LYS A 126 -0.38 7.89 3.24
N PRO A 127 -0.90 9.06 3.67
CA PRO A 127 -1.20 9.30 5.08
C PRO A 127 -2.31 8.38 5.62
N TYR A 128 -3.26 7.95 4.79
CA TYR A 128 -4.32 7.02 5.21
C TYR A 128 -3.79 5.59 5.35
N GLU A 129 -2.87 5.18 4.49
CA GLU A 129 -2.18 3.89 4.55
C GLU A 129 -1.32 3.81 5.82
N GLU A 130 -0.53 4.85 6.10
CA GLU A 130 0.27 4.97 7.34
C GLU A 130 -0.61 5.00 8.61
N LEU A 131 -1.76 5.69 8.55
CA LEU A 131 -2.72 5.73 9.66
C LEU A 131 -3.35 4.36 9.91
N GLN A 132 -3.77 3.64 8.86
CA GLN A 132 -4.29 2.28 8.99
C GLN A 132 -3.27 1.32 9.58
N GLU A 133 -2.00 1.39 9.14
CA GLU A 133 -0.93 0.59 9.74
C GLU A 133 -0.70 0.92 11.21
N LYS A 134 -0.73 2.22 11.57
CA LYS A 134 -0.57 2.66 12.95
C LYS A 134 -1.73 2.20 13.84
N GLU A 135 -2.97 2.37 13.39
CA GLU A 135 -4.15 1.90 14.11
C GLU A 135 -4.18 0.38 14.26
N ALA A 136 -3.75 -0.37 13.24
CA ALA A 136 -3.63 -1.82 13.31
C ALA A 136 -2.56 -2.26 14.31
N LYS A 137 -1.40 -1.58 14.34
CA LYS A 137 -0.33 -1.82 15.33
C LYS A 137 -0.81 -1.50 16.74
N GLU A 138 -1.46 -0.36 16.97
CA GLU A 138 -2.02 0.00 18.28
C GLU A 138 -3.10 -0.98 18.76
N LYS A 139 -3.98 -1.44 17.88
CA LYS A 139 -4.97 -2.48 18.21
C LYS A 139 -4.30 -3.80 18.57
N LEU A 140 -3.30 -4.23 17.81
CA LEU A 140 -2.55 -5.46 18.08
C LEU A 140 -1.82 -5.38 19.42
N GLU A 141 -1.23 -4.23 19.75
CA GLU A 141 -0.51 -4.02 21.00
C GLU A 141 -1.47 -3.98 22.20
N LYS A 142 -2.64 -3.36 22.06
CA LYS A 142 -3.71 -3.43 23.08
C LYS A 142 -4.20 -4.87 23.31
N ILE A 143 -4.39 -5.64 22.25
CA ILE A 143 -4.79 -7.05 22.36
C ILE A 143 -3.73 -7.85 23.12
N LYS A 144 -2.45 -7.67 22.78
CA LYS A 144 -1.34 -8.34 23.48
C LYS A 144 -1.29 -7.97 24.97
N GLN A 145 -1.43 -6.69 25.30
CA GLN A 145 -1.46 -6.23 26.69
C GLN A 145 -2.66 -6.79 27.46
N GLU A 146 -3.84 -6.87 26.84
CA GLU A 146 -5.03 -7.44 27.46
C GLU A 146 -4.91 -8.96 27.66
N GLU A 147 -4.34 -9.69 26.69
CA GLU A 147 -4.05 -11.12 26.82
C GLU A 147 -3.03 -11.41 27.91
N GLU A 148 -1.97 -10.60 28.02
CA GLU A 148 -0.95 -10.75 29.05
C GLU A 148 -1.53 -10.46 30.44
N LYS A 149 -2.35 -9.41 30.57
CA LYS A 149 -3.07 -9.11 31.81
C LYS A 149 -4.04 -10.23 32.19
N LYS A 150 -4.81 -10.78 31.25
CA LYS A 150 -5.71 -11.93 31.52
C LYS A 150 -4.93 -13.18 31.95
N LYS A 151 -3.78 -13.47 31.33
CA LYS A 151 -2.92 -14.60 31.74
C LYS A 151 -2.37 -14.41 33.14
N GLN A 152 -1.99 -13.19 33.51
CA GLN A 152 -1.48 -12.90 34.84
C GLN A 152 -2.59 -13.00 35.90
N GLU A 153 -3.77 -12.44 35.63
CA GLU A 153 -4.96 -12.58 36.49
C GLU A 153 -5.38 -14.05 36.67
N GLU A 154 -5.34 -14.86 35.59
CA GLU A 154 -5.65 -16.30 35.68
C GLU A 154 -4.62 -17.07 36.50
N LYS A 155 -3.33 -16.73 36.37
CA LYS A 155 -2.25 -17.34 37.15
C LYS A 155 -2.36 -16.99 38.63
N GLU A 156 -2.61 -15.72 38.96
CA GLU A 156 -2.84 -15.28 40.34
C GLU A 156 -4.08 -15.95 40.95
N LYS A 157 -5.16 -16.10 40.16
CA LYS A 157 -6.37 -16.79 40.63
C LYS A 157 -6.14 -18.28 40.88
N LYS A 158 -5.36 -18.96 40.04
CA LYS A 158 -4.98 -20.37 40.25
C LYS A 158 -4.09 -20.54 41.48
N GLU A 159 -3.08 -19.69 41.66
CA GLU A 159 -2.22 -19.72 42.85
C GLU A 159 -3.01 -19.42 44.13
N ALA A 160 -3.96 -18.48 44.10
CA ALA A 160 -4.83 -18.19 45.23
C ALA A 160 -5.77 -19.36 45.56
N GLU A 161 -6.34 -20.01 44.55
CA GLU A 161 -7.21 -21.18 44.73
C GLU A 161 -6.44 -22.39 45.27
N GLU A 162 -5.20 -22.61 44.82
CA GLU A 162 -4.35 -23.69 45.30
C GLU A 162 -3.92 -23.46 46.76
N LYS A 163 -3.50 -22.24 47.11
CA LYS A 163 -3.20 -21.87 48.51
C LYS A 163 -4.41 -22.02 49.43
N ALA A 164 -5.60 -21.59 48.99
CA ALA A 164 -6.83 -21.74 49.77
C ALA A 164 -7.20 -23.21 50.01
N LYS A 165 -7.07 -24.07 48.97
CA LYS A 165 -7.28 -25.52 49.11
C LYS A 165 -6.27 -26.18 50.05
N GLU A 166 -5.03 -25.72 50.05
CA GLU A 166 -4.00 -26.25 50.95
C GLU A 166 -4.26 -25.84 52.41
N GLU A 167 -4.65 -24.59 52.65
CA GLU A 167 -5.04 -24.11 53.99
C GLU A 167 -6.28 -24.81 54.54
N GLU A 168 -7.30 -25.04 53.70
CA GLU A 168 -8.52 -25.75 54.12
C GLU A 168 -8.23 -27.21 54.49
N LYS A 169 -7.38 -27.89 53.72
CA LYS A 169 -6.93 -29.25 54.07
C LYS A 169 -6.22 -29.29 55.42
N LYS A 170 -5.33 -28.31 55.70
CA LYS A 170 -4.60 -28.23 56.98
C LYS A 170 -5.52 -27.97 58.18
N LYS A 171 -6.58 -27.16 58.02
CA LYS A 171 -7.57 -26.90 59.10
C LYS A 171 -8.40 -28.14 59.48
N GLY A 172 -8.64 -29.06 58.55
CA GLY A 172 -9.47 -30.25 58.78
C GLY A 172 -8.89 -31.30 59.74
N TYR A 173 -7.59 -31.22 60.07
CA TYR A 173 -6.91 -32.21 60.92
C TYR A 173 -6.61 -31.72 62.35
N ASP A 174 -6.82 -30.43 62.68
CA ASP A 174 -6.72 -29.92 64.06
C ASP A 174 -8.00 -30.25 64.86
N THR A 175 -8.28 -31.54 65.02
CA THR A 175 -9.47 -32.06 65.72
C THR A 175 -9.29 -32.14 67.24
N GLY A 176 -8.08 -31.93 67.76
CA GLY A 176 -7.74 -32.07 69.17
C GLY A 176 -7.73 -33.52 69.69
N ILE A 177 -7.84 -34.52 68.81
CA ILE A 177 -7.80 -35.94 69.19
C ILE A 177 -6.37 -36.31 69.59
N THR A 178 -6.19 -36.81 70.82
CA THR A 178 -4.88 -37.24 71.34
C THR A 178 -4.65 -38.73 71.15
N PHE A 179 -3.43 -39.20 71.45
CA PHE A 179 -3.11 -40.63 71.49
C PHE A 179 -4.01 -41.39 72.47
N GLU A 180 -4.26 -40.82 73.65
CA GLU A 180 -5.05 -41.45 74.70
C GLU A 180 -6.50 -41.68 74.26
N ASN A 181 -7.06 -40.78 73.46
CA ASN A 181 -8.39 -40.95 72.88
C ASN A 181 -8.44 -42.19 71.97
N LEU A 182 -7.43 -42.36 71.12
CA LEU A 182 -7.33 -43.53 70.23
C LEU A 182 -7.05 -44.82 70.99
N ALA A 183 -6.18 -44.79 72.00
CA ALA A 183 -5.77 -45.97 72.75
C ALA A 183 -6.78 -46.43 73.80
N ARG A 184 -7.64 -45.54 74.31
CA ARG A 184 -8.69 -45.91 75.29
C ARG A 184 -10.02 -46.23 74.62
N ASN A 185 -10.40 -45.44 73.60
CA ASN A 185 -11.70 -45.51 72.95
C ASN A 185 -11.57 -45.60 71.41
N PRO A 186 -10.86 -46.60 70.86
CA PRO A 186 -10.52 -46.66 69.44
C PRO A 186 -11.73 -46.64 68.49
N LYS A 187 -12.85 -47.25 68.92
CA LYS A 187 -14.09 -47.32 68.14
C LYS A 187 -14.77 -45.95 67.99
N ASP A 188 -14.75 -45.14 69.03
CA ASP A 188 -15.43 -43.83 69.05
C ASP A 188 -14.73 -42.82 68.13
N TYR A 189 -13.45 -43.04 67.87
CA TYR A 189 -12.61 -42.20 67.02
C TYR A 189 -12.32 -42.84 65.65
N MET A 190 -12.92 -43.97 65.32
CA MET A 190 -12.75 -44.61 64.02
C MET A 190 -13.24 -43.67 62.91
N TYR A 191 -12.47 -43.58 61.83
CA TYR A 191 -12.67 -42.67 60.70
C TYR A 191 -12.67 -41.17 61.04
N LYS A 192 -12.19 -40.78 62.23
CA LYS A 192 -11.95 -39.37 62.57
C LYS A 192 -10.56 -38.94 62.12
N LYS A 193 -10.48 -37.71 61.61
CA LYS A 193 -9.22 -37.07 61.21
C LYS A 193 -8.34 -36.80 62.42
N VAL A 194 -7.06 -37.11 62.33
CA VAL A 194 -6.07 -36.94 63.39
C VAL A 194 -4.81 -36.28 62.85
N LYS A 195 -4.11 -35.57 63.74
CA LYS A 195 -2.84 -34.91 63.47
C LYS A 195 -1.89 -35.18 64.62
N PHE A 196 -0.74 -35.77 64.31
CA PHE A 196 0.27 -36.09 65.32
C PHE A 196 1.66 -35.69 64.87
N LYS A 197 2.45 -35.14 65.80
CA LYS A 197 3.90 -35.12 65.66
C LYS A 197 4.44 -36.42 66.23
N ALA A 198 5.24 -37.12 65.46
CA ALA A 198 5.76 -38.41 65.87
C ALA A 198 7.20 -38.61 65.40
N LYS A 199 7.89 -39.57 66.03
CA LYS A 199 9.19 -40.05 65.58
C LYS A 199 9.04 -41.47 65.02
N VAL A 200 9.57 -41.72 63.83
CA VAL A 200 9.56 -43.06 63.24
C VAL A 200 10.52 -43.96 64.01
N ILE A 201 10.00 -45.07 64.55
CA ILE A 201 10.76 -46.05 65.33
C ILE A 201 11.14 -47.25 64.45
N GLN A 202 10.26 -47.62 63.53
CA GLN A 202 10.45 -48.79 62.68
C GLN A 202 9.75 -48.59 61.34
N VAL A 203 10.42 -48.96 60.25
CA VAL A 203 9.87 -48.96 58.89
C VAL A 203 9.63 -50.39 58.43
N ILE A 204 8.41 -50.70 58.00
CA ILE A 204 8.04 -52.00 57.42
C ILE A 204 7.63 -51.75 55.97
N ARG A 205 8.41 -52.31 55.05
CA ARG A 205 8.20 -52.12 53.61
C ARG A 205 7.26 -53.20 53.06
N GLY A 206 6.29 -52.78 52.25
CA GLY A 206 5.30 -53.63 51.59
C GLY A 206 4.67 -52.94 50.38
N GLN A 207 3.52 -53.42 49.91
CA GLN A 207 2.72 -52.71 48.88
C GLN A 207 2.18 -51.37 49.40
N VAL A 208 1.84 -51.34 50.69
CA VAL A 208 1.58 -50.12 51.46
C VAL A 208 2.68 -50.07 52.53
N GLU A 209 3.35 -48.93 52.65
CA GLU A 209 4.39 -48.77 53.66
C GLU A 209 3.74 -48.65 55.04
N GLN A 210 4.31 -49.34 56.02
CA GLN A 210 3.84 -49.27 57.39
C GLN A 210 4.94 -48.73 58.31
N TYR A 211 4.56 -47.86 59.23
CA TYR A 211 5.46 -47.19 60.14
C TYR A 211 4.97 -47.38 61.57
N ARG A 212 5.86 -47.83 62.46
CA ARG A 212 5.62 -47.69 63.91
C ARG A 212 6.21 -46.38 64.35
N VAL A 213 5.38 -45.52 64.92
CA VAL A 213 5.78 -44.15 65.27
C VAL A 213 5.46 -43.87 66.74
N ALA A 214 6.37 -43.18 67.42
CA ALA A 214 6.19 -42.69 68.78
C ALA A 214 5.58 -41.29 68.75
N ILE A 215 4.35 -41.14 69.23
CA ILE A 215 3.69 -39.84 69.35
C ILE A 215 4.44 -39.00 70.39
N ASP A 216 4.73 -37.74 70.03
CA ASP A 216 5.49 -36.80 70.86
C ASP A 216 6.84 -37.35 71.38
N ASN A 217 7.44 -38.27 70.61
CA ASN A 217 8.70 -38.97 70.96
C ASN A 217 8.62 -39.80 72.26
N ASP A 218 7.42 -40.20 72.68
CA ASP A 218 7.20 -41.12 73.80
C ASP A 218 7.09 -42.56 73.30
N TYR A 219 8.08 -43.40 73.62
CA TYR A 219 8.13 -44.81 73.22
C TYR A 219 7.03 -45.68 73.83
N LYS A 220 6.27 -45.17 74.80
CA LYS A 220 5.06 -45.83 75.33
C LYS A 220 3.81 -45.51 74.49
N LYS A 221 3.85 -44.46 73.68
CA LYS A 221 2.73 -43.99 72.84
C LYS A 221 2.97 -44.34 71.38
N VAL A 222 2.91 -45.63 71.07
CA VAL A 222 3.17 -46.14 69.72
C VAL A 222 1.87 -46.37 68.97
N ILE A 223 1.81 -45.87 67.74
CA ILE A 223 0.75 -46.19 66.78
C ILE A 223 1.33 -46.84 65.53
N LEU A 224 0.52 -47.64 64.85
CA LEU A 224 0.81 -48.12 63.50
C LEU A 224 0.23 -47.14 62.49
N VAL A 225 1.04 -46.76 61.50
CA VAL A 225 0.63 -45.88 60.42
C VAL A 225 0.78 -46.62 59.10
N GLU A 226 -0.27 -46.64 58.28
CA GLU A 226 -0.18 -47.11 56.90
C GLU A 226 -0.18 -45.91 55.96
N TYR A 227 0.75 -45.90 55.01
CA TYR A 227 0.91 -44.80 54.07
C TYR A 227 1.23 -45.31 52.68
N ILE A 228 0.54 -44.75 51.69
CA ILE A 228 0.88 -44.93 50.29
C ILE A 228 1.73 -43.73 49.90
N ASN A 229 3.02 -43.96 49.66
CA ASN A 229 3.96 -42.90 49.31
C ASN A 229 3.61 -42.29 47.95
N LYS A 230 3.22 -41.01 47.96
CA LYS A 230 2.85 -40.23 46.76
C LYS A 230 3.94 -39.27 46.29
N THR A 231 4.92 -38.99 47.14
CA THR A 231 5.96 -37.96 46.94
C THR A 231 7.30 -38.54 46.49
N GLY A 232 7.48 -39.86 46.54
CA GLY A 232 8.66 -40.57 46.02
C GLY A 232 9.91 -40.48 46.90
N SER A 233 9.86 -39.74 48.01
CA SER A 233 10.95 -39.68 49.01
C SER A 233 10.73 -40.73 50.10
N ASN A 234 11.78 -41.44 50.49
CA ASN A 234 11.70 -42.47 51.53
C ASN A 234 11.66 -41.82 52.92
N ILE A 235 10.73 -42.26 53.77
CA ILE A 235 10.73 -41.95 55.20
C ILE A 235 11.61 -42.99 55.90
N LEU A 236 12.53 -42.56 56.75
CA LEU A 236 13.52 -43.40 57.41
C LEU A 236 13.25 -43.54 58.90
N GLU A 237 13.88 -44.55 59.51
CA GLU A 237 13.90 -44.68 60.96
C GLU A 237 14.60 -43.48 61.59
N ASN A 238 14.05 -43.02 62.72
CA ASN A 238 14.42 -41.81 63.45
C ASN A 238 13.94 -40.48 62.88
N ASP A 239 13.28 -40.45 61.72
CA ASP A 239 12.71 -39.22 61.18
C ASP A 239 11.62 -38.66 62.12
N LYS A 240 11.63 -37.34 62.32
CA LYS A 240 10.51 -36.64 62.93
C LYS A 240 9.52 -36.29 61.83
N ILE A 241 8.26 -36.63 62.06
CA ILE A 241 7.19 -36.45 61.07
C ILE A 241 5.99 -35.71 61.66
N LEU A 242 5.30 -34.98 60.80
CA LEU A 242 3.92 -34.53 60.99
C LEU A 242 3.01 -35.47 60.19
N LEU A 243 2.25 -36.27 60.92
CA LEU A 243 1.27 -37.21 60.39
C LEU A 243 -0.11 -36.55 60.36
N MET A 244 -0.77 -36.55 59.20
CA MET A 244 -2.18 -36.22 59.04
C MET A 244 -2.89 -37.37 58.35
N GLY A 245 -3.97 -37.85 58.95
CA GLY A 245 -4.68 -39.03 58.46
C GLY A 245 -5.96 -39.31 59.21
N VAL A 246 -6.44 -40.54 59.10
CA VAL A 246 -7.70 -40.98 59.67
C VAL A 246 -7.46 -42.18 60.58
N SER A 247 -8.04 -42.19 61.78
CA SER A 247 -7.94 -43.33 62.70
C SER A 247 -8.70 -44.55 62.13
N ASP A 248 -8.09 -45.73 62.21
CA ASP A 248 -8.62 -47.01 61.74
C ASP A 248 -8.73 -48.03 62.88
N GLY A 249 -9.01 -47.53 64.10
CA GLY A 249 -9.19 -48.34 65.29
C GLY A 249 -7.88 -48.89 65.84
N GLU A 250 -7.82 -50.21 66.08
CA GLU A 250 -6.66 -50.90 66.66
C GLU A 250 -6.26 -52.10 65.83
N ILE A 251 -4.98 -52.44 65.91
CA ILE A 251 -4.41 -53.65 65.35
C ILE A 251 -3.72 -54.44 66.45
N THR A 252 -3.94 -55.76 66.46
CA THR A 252 -3.25 -56.69 67.34
C THR A 252 -2.29 -57.54 66.53
N TYR A 253 -1.02 -57.61 66.94
CA TYR A 253 -0.02 -58.48 66.34
C TYR A 253 0.76 -59.24 67.42
N GLU A 254 1.38 -60.34 67.02
CA GLU A 254 2.23 -61.15 67.89
C GLU A 254 3.68 -60.66 67.80
N SER A 255 4.28 -60.39 68.96
CA SER A 255 5.69 -60.02 69.06
C SER A 255 6.61 -61.22 68.93
N THR A 256 7.91 -60.97 68.73
CA THR A 256 8.94 -62.02 68.65
C THR A 256 9.07 -62.87 69.92
N LEU A 257 8.52 -62.39 71.05
CA LEU A 257 8.45 -63.10 72.32
C LEU A 257 7.07 -63.75 72.58
N HIS A 258 6.26 -63.94 71.53
CA HIS A 258 4.89 -64.51 71.58
C HIS A 258 3.89 -63.70 72.43
N ALA A 259 4.22 -62.48 72.83
CA ALA A 259 3.27 -61.58 73.46
C ALA A 259 2.40 -60.89 72.40
N LYS A 260 1.07 -60.87 72.59
CA LYS A 260 0.15 -60.11 71.74
C LYS A 260 0.21 -58.64 72.14
N ILE A 261 0.45 -57.77 71.17
CA ILE A 261 0.52 -56.32 71.32
C ILE A 261 -0.63 -55.70 70.53
N THR A 262 -1.46 -54.91 71.19
CA THR A 262 -2.55 -54.14 70.58
C THR A 262 -2.19 -52.66 70.60
N ILE A 263 -2.21 -52.00 69.44
CA ILE A 263 -1.90 -50.57 69.29
C ILE A 263 -2.90 -49.89 68.35
N PRO A 264 -3.13 -48.57 68.49
CA PRO A 264 -3.94 -47.83 67.54
C PRO A 264 -3.36 -47.84 66.13
N LYS A 265 -4.25 -47.80 65.14
CA LYS A 265 -3.91 -47.75 63.72
C LYS A 265 -4.41 -46.46 63.08
N VAL A 266 -3.60 -45.86 62.22
CA VAL A 266 -3.94 -44.65 61.45
C VAL A 266 -3.62 -44.88 59.97
N LEU A 267 -4.56 -44.51 59.09
CA LEU A 267 -4.33 -44.42 57.64
C LEU A 267 -3.88 -42.99 57.32
N ALA A 268 -2.64 -42.83 56.88
CA ALA A 268 -2.07 -41.52 56.59
C ALA A 268 -2.53 -41.00 55.22
N ASP A 269 -3.06 -39.78 55.21
CA ASP A 269 -3.34 -39.05 53.97
C ASP A 269 -2.07 -38.33 53.48
N SER A 270 -1.29 -37.79 54.42
CA SER A 270 -0.01 -37.13 54.18
C SER A 270 0.93 -37.30 55.37
N ILE A 271 2.20 -37.53 55.07
CA ILE A 271 3.30 -37.50 56.04
C ILE A 271 4.31 -36.46 55.56
N GLU A 272 4.64 -35.51 56.43
CA GLU A 272 5.66 -34.49 56.18
C GLU A 272 6.84 -34.71 57.15
N VAL A 273 8.06 -34.82 56.62
CA VAL A 273 9.28 -34.92 57.45
C VAL A 273 9.67 -33.52 57.91
N ILE A 274 9.80 -33.31 59.22
CA ILE A 274 9.94 -31.98 59.86
C ILE A 274 11.26 -31.76 60.61
N ASN A 275 12.24 -32.66 60.45
CA ASN A 275 13.61 -32.66 61.03
C ASN A 275 13.93 -31.66 62.15
#